data_AF-A0A3B9XIW9-F1
#
_entry.id   AF-A0A3B9XIW9-F1
#
_cell.length_a   1.000
_cell.length_b   1.000
_cell.length_c   1.000
_cell.angle_alpha   90.00
_cell.angle_beta   90.00
_cell.angle_gamma   90.00
#
_symmetry.space_group_name_H-M   'P 1'
#
loop_
_entity.id
_entity.type
_entity.pdbx_description
1 polymer ?
#
loop_
_entity_poly.entity_id
_entity_poly.type
_entity_poly.pdbx_seq_one_letter_code
_entity_poly.pdbx_strand_id
1 'polypeptide(L)' 'MTTEFVLLLGIYAFLVLGAFLGDLGPIQTFKKSAPRLGARIERNLSVGDGFRAAKDGKPVSWVEPQGGQ' A
#
# COMPACT_ATOMS: atom_id res chain seq x y z
N MET A 1 24.86 33.10 14.23
CA MET A 1 25.17 31.75 13.70
C MET A 1 24.38 30.65 14.41
N THR A 2 24.30 30.64 15.74
CA THR A 2 23.55 29.61 16.47
C THR A 2 22.03 29.85 16.44
N THR A 3 21.58 31.10 16.54
CA THR A 3 20.16 31.45 16.59
C THR A 3 19.45 31.21 15.26
N GLU A 4 20.05 31.63 14.14
CA GLU A 4 19.47 31.43 12.81
C GLU A 4 19.38 29.94 12.46
N PHE A 5 20.39 29.16 12.86
CA PHE A 5 20.39 27.71 12.67
C PHE A 5 19.29 27.03 13.50
N VAL A 6 19.10 27.44 14.76
CA VAL A 6 18.03 26.90 15.62
C VAL A 6 16.64 27.24 15.07
N LEU A 7 16.45 28.46 14.55
CA LEU A 7 15.18 28.86 13.91
C LEU A 7 14.90 28.03 12.66
N LEU A 8 15.89 27.85 11.79
CA LEU A 8 15.75 27.02 10.58
C LEU A 8 15.46 25.56 10.92
N LEU A 9 16.17 25.00 11.91
CA LEU A 9 15.95 23.63 12.37
C LEU A 9 14.55 23.46 12.96
N GLY A 10 14.08 24.44 13.74
CA GLY A 10 12.73 24.44 14.31
C GLY A 10 11.66 24.44 13.22
N ILE A 11 11.75 25.35 12.25
CA ILE A 11 10.80 25.42 11.13
C ILE A 11 10.83 24.13 10.32
N TYR A 12 12.01 23.61 10.01
CA TYR A 12 12.17 22.35 9.29
C TYR A 12 11.49 21.18 10.04
N ALA A 13 11.77 21.04 11.34
CA ALA A 13 11.17 20.00 12.15
C ALA A 13 9.65 20.12 12.19
N PHE A 14 9.11 21.33 12.36
CA PHE A 14 7.65 21.57 12.36
C PHE A 14 6.99 21.20 11.02
N LEU A 15 7.61 21.56 9.89
CA LEU A 15 7.08 21.23 8.57
C LEU A 15 7.07 19.73 8.32
N VAL A 16 8.16 19.03 8.65
CA VAL A 16 8.25 17.57 8.52
C VAL A 16 7.22 16.90 9.43
N LEU A 17 7.16 17.32 10.70
CA LEU A 17 6.23 16.75 11.67
C LEU A 17 4.77 16.96 11.23
N GLY A 18 4.44 18.16 10.74
CA GLY A 18 3.12 18.48 10.18
C GLY A 18 2.77 17.65 8.95
N ALA A 19 3.72 17.35 8.08
CA ALA A 19 3.49 16.49 6.91
C ALA A 19 3.19 15.03 7.31
N PHE A 20 3.85 14.51 8.35
CA PHE A 20 3.66 13.13 8.80
C PHE A 20 2.45 12.94 9.73
N LEU A 21 2.18 13.89 10.63
CA LEU A 21 1.08 13.80 11.60
C LEU A 21 -0.19 14.53 11.16
N GLY A 22 -0.15 15.34 10.11
CA GLY A 22 -1.30 16.03 9.56
C GLY A 22 -2.29 15.11 8.83
N ASP A 23 -3.32 15.72 8.24
CA ASP A 23 -4.41 15.01 7.56
C ASP A 23 -3.96 14.22 6.32
N LEU A 24 -2.84 14.63 5.72
CA LEU A 24 -2.19 13.93 4.60
C LEU A 24 -1.18 12.87 5.07
N GLY A 25 -1.06 12.66 6.38
CA GLY A 25 -0.16 11.68 6.95
C GLY A 25 -0.46 10.25 6.47
N PRO A 26 0.55 9.36 6.48
CA PRO A 26 0.40 8.01 5.99
C PRO A 26 -0.72 7.26 6.71
N ILE A 27 -0.85 7.41 8.03
CA ILE A 27 -1.88 6.73 8.83
C ILE A 27 -3.30 7.10 8.37
N GLN A 28 -3.57 8.39 8.16
CA GLN A 28 -4.90 8.86 7.73
C GLN A 28 -5.18 8.46 6.28
N THR A 29 -4.17 8.54 5.42
CA THR A 29 -4.24 8.07 4.04
C THR A 29 -4.54 6.57 3.97
N PHE A 30 -3.89 5.76 4.80
CA PHE A 30 -4.16 4.34 4.92
C PHE A 30 -5.57 4.09 5.45
N LYS A 31 -6.02 4.77 6.51
CA LYS A 31 -7.39 4.62 7.02
C LYS A 31 -8.46 4.92 5.96
N LYS A 32 -8.23 5.93 5.11
CA LYS A 32 -9.17 6.32 4.05
C LYS A 32 -9.13 5.37 2.85
N SER A 33 -7.96 4.84 2.49
CA SER A 33 -7.77 4.02 1.29
C SER A 33 -7.90 2.52 1.54
N ALA A 34 -7.57 2.03 2.74
CA ALA A 34 -7.56 0.61 3.08
C ALA A 34 -8.91 -0.08 2.91
N PRO A 35 -10.07 0.48 3.33
CA PRO A 35 -11.37 -0.18 3.11
C PRO A 35 -11.68 -0.39 1.63
N ARG A 36 -11.32 0.59 0.78
CA ARG A 36 -11.50 0.50 -0.68
C ARG A 36 -10.57 -0.53 -1.30
N LEU A 37 -9.34 -0.59 -0.81
CA LEU A 37 -8.37 -1.59 -1.26
C LEU A 37 -8.83 -3.00 -0.87
N GLY A 38 -9.26 -3.20 0.37
CA GLY A 38 -9.80 -4.48 0.87
C GLY A 38 -10.98 -4.96 0.03
N ALA A 39 -11.99 -4.10 -0.19
CA ALA A 39 -13.14 -4.44 -1.03
C ALA A 39 -12.74 -4.83 -2.47
N ARG A 40 -11.71 -4.20 -3.04
CA ARG A 40 -11.17 -4.59 -4.35
C ARG A 40 -10.48 -5.95 -4.32
N ILE A 41 -9.70 -6.24 -3.28
CA ILE A 41 -9.03 -7.52 -3.11
C ILE A 41 -10.07 -8.65 -2.97
N GLU A 42 -11.07 -8.47 -2.11
CA GLU A 42 -12.14 -9.46 -1.92
C GLU A 42 -12.94 -9.70 -3.21
N ARG A 43 -13.26 -8.63 -3.95
CA ARG A 43 -13.88 -8.75 -5.27
C ARG A 43 -12.98 -9.51 -6.25
N ASN A 44 -11.70 -9.18 -6.32
CA ASN A 44 -10.79 -9.84 -7.25
C ASN A 44 -10.60 -11.31 -6.90
N LEU A 45 -10.54 -11.65 -5.62
CA LEU A 45 -10.47 -13.04 -5.16
C LEU A 45 -11.74 -13.82 -5.51
N SER A 46 -12.92 -13.23 -5.29
CA SER A 46 -14.20 -13.89 -5.61
C SER A 46 -14.43 -14.10 -7.11
N VAL A 47 -13.90 -13.21 -7.96
CA VAL A 47 -14.02 -13.32 -9.42
C VAL A 47 -12.85 -14.12 -10.04
N GLY A 48 -11.81 -14.44 -9.26
CA GLY A 48 -10.57 -15.05 -9.76
C GLY A 48 -9.78 -14.11 -10.69
N ASP A 49 -9.94 -12.80 -10.50
CA ASP A 49 -9.26 -11.78 -11.30
C ASP A 49 -7.76 -11.78 -10.98
N GLY A 50 -6.91 -11.89 -12.01
CA GLY A 50 -5.46 -12.11 -11.86
C GLY A 50 -5.03 -13.59 -11.73
N PHE A 51 -5.96 -14.51 -11.48
CA PHE A 51 -5.71 -15.96 -11.49
C PHE A 51 -6.14 -16.62 -12.81
N ARG A 52 -6.25 -15.86 -13.90
CA ARG A 52 -6.52 -16.42 -15.24
C ARG A 52 -5.20 -16.52 -15.99
N ALA A 53 -4.78 -17.74 -16.32
CA ALA A 53 -3.55 -17.95 -17.08
C ALA A 53 -3.72 -17.35 -18.48
N ALA A 54 -2.81 -16.45 -18.85
CA ALA A 54 -2.84 -15.73 -20.11
C ALA A 54 -2.66 -16.68 -21.31
N LYS A 55 -3.78 -17.05 -21.93
CA LYS A 55 -4.04 -17.19 -23.40
C LYS A 55 -5.37 -17.88 -23.69
N ASP A 56 -5.83 -18.79 -22.81
CA ASP A 56 -7.05 -19.60 -23.03
C ASP A 56 -8.20 -19.28 -22.05
N GLY A 57 -8.05 -18.24 -21.22
CA GLY A 57 -9.09 -17.81 -20.25
C GLY A 57 -9.36 -18.80 -19.12
N LYS A 58 -8.59 -19.89 -19.02
CA LYS A 58 -8.74 -20.90 -17.97
C LYS A 58 -8.17 -20.40 -16.63
N PRO A 59 -8.86 -20.67 -15.51
CA PRO A 59 -8.35 -20.34 -14.18
C PRO A 59 -7.05 -21.12 -13.90
N VAL A 60 -6.11 -20.48 -13.23
CA VAL A 60 -4.87 -21.07 -12.69
C VAL A 60 -5.30 -22.09 -11.65
N SER A 61 -5.19 -23.38 -12.00
CA SER A 61 -5.35 -24.48 -11.06
C SER A 61 -4.02 -24.78 -10.39
N TRP A 62 -4.05 -25.18 -9.13
CA TRP A 62 -2.89 -25.75 -8.46
C TRP A 62 -2.40 -26.97 -9.25
N VAL A 63 -1.14 -26.94 -9.67
CA VAL A 63 -0.46 -28.09 -10.30
C VAL A 63 0.35 -28.77 -9.20
N GLU A 64 0.09 -30.04 -8.97
CA GLU A 64 0.87 -30.84 -8.03
C GLU A 64 2.33 -30.90 -8.53
N PRO A 65 3.32 -30.54 -7.69
CA PRO A 65 4.71 -30.50 -8.13
C PRO A 65 5.18 -31.90 -8.54
N GLN A 66 5.65 -32.06 -9.78
CA GLN A 66 6.26 -33.30 -10.25
C GLN A 66 7.63 -33.47 -9.59
N GLY A 67 7.67 -34.11 -8.43
CA GLY A 67 8.89 -34.35 -7.69
C GLY A 67 8.65 -35.16 -6.43
N GLY A 68 8.26 -36.43 -6.61
CA GLY A 68 8.00 -37.39 -5.55
C GLY A 68 8.01 -38.83 -6.06
N GLN A 69 9.08 -39.21 -6.77
CA GLN A 69 9.52 -40.59 -6.94
C GLN A 69 11.04 -40.64 -6.80
#